data_AF-A0A7W0GXJ7-F1
#
_entry.id   AF-A0A7W0GXJ7-F1
#
_cell.length_a   1.000
_cell.length_b   1.000
_cell.length_c   1.000
_cell.angle_alpha   90.00
_cell.angle_beta   90.00
_cell.angle_gamma   90.00
#
_symmetry.space_group_name_H-M   'P 1'
#
loop_
_entity.id
_entity.type
_entity.pdbx_description
1 polymer ?
#
loop_
_entity_poly.entity_id
_entity_poly.type
_entity_poly.pdbx_seq_one_letter_code
_entity_poly.pdbx_strand_id
1 'polypeptide(L)'
;MTAGPSHDEVRDLLPAAALEILDSAELQSVAAHTRGCPECARLLEEYRAVAFALADLLPVGAPPHSAALRARLLARARGDRRGAAQPAGAASRTSVVNMWMGWTVAAAFGGVLLMHHGVHRPLDYGWLATGALAVLLVVIAAYASIQRSRVSALRARLMALEGETVVRDEPLGR
;
A
#
# COMPACT_ATOMS: atom_id res chain seq x y z
N MET A 1 -27.15 0.85 -25.16
CA MET A 1 -27.24 -0.44 -24.45
C MET A 1 -26.15 -1.32 -25.02
N THR A 2 -24.98 -1.37 -24.39
CA THR A 2 -23.92 -2.31 -24.78
C THR A 2 -24.35 -3.67 -24.24
N ALA A 3 -24.74 -4.59 -25.13
CA ALA A 3 -24.89 -5.98 -24.76
C ALA A 3 -23.56 -6.44 -24.13
N GLY A 4 -23.63 -7.08 -22.96
CA GLY A 4 -22.45 -7.68 -22.35
C GLY A 4 -21.84 -8.75 -23.24
N PRO A 5 -20.62 -9.23 -22.93
CA PRO A 5 -19.98 -10.29 -23.72
C PRO A 5 -20.88 -11.53 -23.79
N SER A 6 -20.91 -12.15 -24.96
CA SER A 6 -21.61 -13.40 -25.19
C SER A 6 -20.97 -14.55 -24.41
N HIS A 7 -21.71 -15.66 -24.28
CA HIS A 7 -21.22 -16.87 -23.60
C HIS A 7 -19.97 -17.44 -24.28
N ASP A 8 -19.95 -17.47 -25.60
CA ASP A 8 -18.83 -18.01 -26.38
C ASP A 8 -17.58 -17.11 -26.26
N GLU A 9 -17.75 -15.80 -26.36
CA GLU A 9 -16.65 -14.84 -26.13
C GLU A 9 -16.05 -14.98 -24.73
N VAL A 10 -16.89 -15.15 -23.69
CA VAL A 10 -16.39 -15.38 -22.33
C VAL A 10 -15.68 -16.73 -22.22
N ARG A 11 -16.22 -17.80 -22.83
CA ARG A 11 -15.61 -19.13 -22.84
C ARG A 11 -14.17 -19.12 -23.37
N ASP A 12 -13.93 -18.36 -24.42
CA ASP A 12 -12.59 -18.23 -25.03
C ASP A 12 -11.59 -17.51 -24.10
N LEU A 13 -12.08 -16.63 -23.22
CA LEU A 13 -11.27 -15.90 -22.25
C LEU A 13 -11.02 -16.68 -20.94
N LEU A 14 -11.81 -17.72 -20.63
CA LEU A 14 -11.70 -18.42 -19.34
C LEU A 14 -10.33 -19.07 -19.06
N PRO A 15 -9.64 -19.70 -20.04
CA PRO A 15 -8.30 -20.25 -19.80
C PRO A 15 -7.30 -19.15 -19.42
N ALA A 16 -7.35 -18.01 -20.11
CA ALA A 16 -6.51 -16.85 -19.82
C ALA A 16 -6.87 -16.21 -18.47
N ALA A 17 -8.16 -16.19 -18.11
CA ALA A 17 -8.61 -15.75 -16.80
C ALA A 17 -8.09 -16.66 -15.67
N ALA A 18 -8.07 -17.99 -15.89
CA ALA A 18 -7.55 -18.96 -14.92
C ALA A 18 -6.03 -18.86 -14.72
N LEU A 19 -5.30 -18.43 -15.75
CA LEU A 19 -3.87 -18.15 -15.69
C LEU A 19 -3.53 -16.73 -15.23
N GLU A 20 -4.54 -15.90 -14.93
CA GLU A 20 -4.39 -14.50 -14.51
C GLU A 20 -3.62 -13.61 -15.50
N ILE A 21 -3.77 -13.85 -16.81
CA ILE A 21 -3.07 -13.11 -17.88
C ILE A 21 -3.96 -12.13 -18.67
N LEU A 22 -5.25 -12.01 -18.30
CA LEU A 22 -6.16 -11.04 -18.92
C LEU A 22 -5.83 -9.61 -18.52
N ASP A 23 -6.15 -8.67 -19.40
CA ASP A 23 -6.13 -7.26 -19.03
C ASP A 23 -7.28 -6.87 -18.07
N SER A 24 -7.26 -5.64 -17.58
CA SER A 24 -8.24 -5.18 -16.59
C SER A 24 -9.66 -5.07 -17.14
N ALA A 25 -9.85 -4.83 -18.44
CA ALA A 25 -11.16 -4.73 -19.07
C ALA A 25 -11.73 -6.12 -19.36
N GLU A 26 -10.91 -7.03 -19.89
CA GLU A 26 -11.25 -8.43 -20.12
C GLU A 26 -11.62 -9.13 -18.81
N LEU A 27 -10.83 -8.93 -17.75
CA LEU A 27 -11.10 -9.50 -16.44
C LEU A 27 -12.43 -9.01 -15.86
N GLN A 28 -12.74 -7.72 -16.00
CA GLN A 28 -14.01 -7.16 -15.58
C GLN A 28 -15.18 -7.76 -16.36
N SER A 29 -15.00 -7.97 -17.66
CA SER A 29 -15.97 -8.59 -18.57
C SER A 29 -16.29 -10.04 -18.13
N VAL A 30 -15.26 -10.86 -17.93
CA VAL A 30 -15.39 -12.24 -17.45
C VAL A 30 -16.01 -12.30 -16.04
N ALA A 31 -15.59 -11.41 -15.14
CA ALA A 31 -16.11 -11.35 -13.78
C ALA A 31 -17.58 -10.88 -13.73
N ALA A 32 -18.01 -10.04 -14.66
CA ALA A 32 -19.41 -9.64 -14.78
C ALA A 32 -20.27 -10.82 -15.28
N HIS A 33 -19.82 -11.53 -16.31
CA HIS A 33 -20.56 -12.65 -16.88
C HIS A 33 -20.65 -13.84 -15.92
N THR A 34 -19.54 -14.25 -15.29
CA THR A 34 -19.51 -15.42 -14.38
C THR A 34 -20.34 -15.23 -13.11
N ARG A 35 -20.64 -13.98 -12.71
CA ARG A 35 -21.62 -13.71 -11.64
C ARG A 35 -23.06 -14.07 -12.02
N GLY A 36 -23.39 -14.02 -13.31
CA GLY A 36 -24.74 -14.31 -13.83
C GLY A 36 -24.86 -15.67 -14.52
N CYS A 37 -23.75 -16.31 -14.90
CA CYS A 37 -23.74 -17.57 -15.65
C CYS A 37 -23.03 -18.68 -14.85
N PRO A 38 -23.78 -19.63 -14.26
CA PRO A 38 -23.21 -20.70 -13.44
C PRO A 38 -22.37 -21.69 -14.25
N GLU A 39 -22.66 -21.87 -15.55
CA GLU A 39 -21.87 -22.72 -16.44
C GLU A 39 -20.45 -22.15 -16.63
N CYS A 40 -20.34 -20.87 -16.98
CA CYS A 40 -19.05 -20.18 -17.13
C CYS A 40 -18.28 -20.12 -15.80
N ALA A 41 -18.98 -19.92 -14.67
CA ALA A 41 -18.34 -19.94 -13.36
C ALA A 41 -17.75 -21.32 -13.02
N ARG A 42 -18.49 -22.40 -13.30
CA ARG A 42 -18.04 -23.79 -13.11
C ARG A 42 -16.83 -24.09 -14.00
N LEU A 43 -16.89 -23.72 -15.28
CA LEU A 43 -15.81 -23.96 -16.23
C LEU A 43 -14.53 -23.18 -15.88
N LEU A 44 -14.67 -21.94 -15.38
CA LEU A 44 -13.54 -21.17 -14.87
C LEU A 44 -12.84 -21.89 -13.71
N GLU A 45 -13.61 -22.48 -12.80
CA GLU A 45 -13.07 -23.23 -11.67
C GLU A 45 -12.37 -24.53 -12.11
N GLU A 46 -12.89 -25.21 -13.14
CA GLU A 46 -12.21 -26.35 -13.77
C GLU A 46 -10.84 -25.96 -14.33
N TYR A 47 -10.76 -24.84 -15.06
CA TYR A 47 -9.48 -24.35 -15.57
C TYR A 47 -8.51 -23.97 -14.46
N ARG A 48 -8.98 -23.34 -13.37
CA ARG A 48 -8.15 -23.04 -12.19
C ARG A 48 -7.61 -24.30 -11.54
N ALA A 49 -8.43 -25.34 -11.39
CA ALA A 49 -7.99 -26.61 -10.85
C ALA A 49 -6.85 -27.24 -11.70
N VAL A 50 -6.97 -27.17 -13.03
CA VAL A 50 -5.91 -27.60 -13.95
C VAL A 50 -4.64 -26.75 -13.78
N ALA A 51 -4.78 -25.42 -13.71
CA ALA A 51 -3.65 -24.52 -13.50
C ALA A 51 -2.90 -24.82 -12.18
N PHE A 52 -3.64 -25.11 -11.10
CA PHE A 52 -3.04 -25.53 -9.83
C PHE A 52 -2.31 -26.88 -9.93
N ALA A 53 -2.91 -27.86 -10.61
CA ALA A 53 -2.26 -29.15 -10.82
C ALA A 53 -0.94 -29.01 -11.62
N LEU A 54 -0.91 -28.12 -12.61
CA LEU A 54 0.30 -27.81 -13.36
C LEU A 54 1.36 -27.14 -12.48
N ALA A 55 0.96 -26.25 -11.58
CA ALA A 55 1.89 -25.58 -10.66
C ALA A 55 2.57 -26.57 -9.69
N ASP A 56 1.87 -27.63 -9.27
CA ASP A 56 2.41 -28.67 -8.37
C ASP A 56 3.50 -29.54 -9.04
N LEU A 57 3.45 -29.67 -10.37
CA LEU A 57 4.45 -30.38 -11.15
C LEU A 57 5.76 -29.59 -11.35
N LEU A 58 5.76 -28.30 -11.03
CA LEU A 58 6.94 -27.45 -11.20
C LEU A 58 7.95 -27.70 -10.06
N PRO A 59 9.26 -27.75 -10.37
CA PRO A 59 10.28 -27.91 -9.34
C PRO A 59 10.26 -26.71 -8.39
N VAL A 60 9.97 -26.97 -7.11
CA VAL A 60 9.95 -25.94 -6.08
C VAL A 60 11.39 -25.58 -5.68
N GLY A 61 11.94 -24.55 -6.30
CA GLY A 61 13.19 -23.94 -5.85
C GLY A 61 12.98 -23.17 -4.54
N ALA A 62 13.70 -23.55 -3.47
CA ALA A 62 13.67 -22.76 -2.23
C ALA A 62 14.39 -21.41 -2.46
N PRO A 63 13.72 -20.25 -2.27
CA PRO A 63 14.39 -18.98 -2.42
C PRO A 63 15.48 -18.81 -1.33
N PRO A 64 16.62 -18.18 -1.64
CA PRO A 64 17.81 -18.14 -0.76
C PRO A 64 17.59 -17.40 0.58
N HIS A 65 16.46 -16.69 0.75
CA HIS A 65 16.12 -15.93 1.97
C HIS A 65 14.84 -16.41 2.67
N SER A 66 14.44 -17.66 2.44
CA SER A 66 13.13 -18.21 2.83
C SER A 66 12.87 -18.22 4.34
N ALA A 67 13.86 -18.50 5.20
CA ALA A 67 13.63 -18.68 6.63
C ALA A 67 13.20 -17.37 7.34
N ALA A 68 13.96 -16.28 7.14
CA ALA A 68 13.65 -14.98 7.75
C ALA A 68 12.39 -14.34 7.15
N LEU A 69 12.12 -14.56 5.86
CA LEU A 69 10.87 -14.12 5.23
C LEU A 69 9.67 -14.91 5.77
N ARG A 70 9.78 -16.24 5.86
CA ARG A 70 8.77 -17.12 6.44
C ARG A 70 8.46 -16.75 7.89
N ALA A 71 9.48 -16.49 8.70
CA ALA A 71 9.30 -16.06 10.09
C ALA A 71 8.50 -14.74 10.16
N ARG A 72 8.83 -13.76 9.31
CA ARG A 72 8.09 -12.48 9.21
C ARG A 72 6.63 -12.67 8.79
N LEU A 73 6.37 -13.51 7.78
CA LEU A 73 5.01 -13.78 7.31
C LEU A 73 4.17 -14.51 8.37
N LEU A 74 4.74 -15.50 9.05
CA LEU A 74 4.06 -16.22 10.14
C LEU A 74 3.79 -15.31 11.35
N ALA A 75 4.72 -14.40 11.67
CA ALA A 75 4.50 -13.42 12.72
C ALA A 75 3.32 -12.48 12.39
N ARG A 76 3.23 -12.01 11.13
CA ARG A 76 2.13 -11.14 10.67
C ARG A 76 0.78 -11.85 10.69
N ALA A 77 0.69 -13.06 10.14
CA ALA A 77 -0.55 -13.84 10.13
C ALA A 77 -1.07 -14.15 11.55
N ARG A 78 -0.16 -14.33 12.53
CA ARG A 78 -0.53 -14.48 13.95
C ARG A 78 -0.97 -13.16 14.60
N GLY A 79 -0.42 -12.02 14.16
CA GLY A 79 -0.84 -10.69 14.59
C GLY A 79 -2.26 -10.36 14.13
N ASP A 80 -2.57 -10.61 12.86
CA ASP A 80 -3.89 -10.33 12.27
C ASP A 80 -4.99 -11.18 12.93
N ARG A 81 -4.70 -12.45 13.26
CA ARG A 81 -5.64 -13.31 14.00
C ARG A 81 -5.88 -12.86 15.45
N ARG A 82 -4.90 -12.24 16.10
CA ARG A 82 -5.07 -11.69 17.46
C ARG A 82 -5.82 -10.36 17.46
N GLY A 83 -5.68 -9.56 16.39
CA GLY A 83 -6.45 -8.33 16.18
C GLY A 83 -7.95 -8.58 15.98
N ALA A 84 -8.33 -9.71 15.38
CA ALA A 84 -9.73 -10.10 15.19
C ALA A 84 -10.47 -10.49 16.50
N ALA A 85 -9.75 -10.66 17.62
CA ALA A 85 -10.32 -11.05 18.92
C ALA A 85 -10.31 -9.90 19.96
N GLN A 86 -10.05 -8.66 19.55
CA GLN A 86 -9.98 -7.52 20.47
C GLN A 86 -11.29 -6.71 20.41
N PRO A 87 -11.99 -6.47 21.55
CA PRO A 87 -13.18 -5.62 21.56
C PRO A 87 -12.83 -4.20 21.11
N ALA A 88 -13.73 -3.60 20.34
CA ALA A 88 -13.65 -2.23 19.85
C ALA A 88 -13.48 -1.25 21.02
N GLY A 89 -12.25 -0.82 21.28
CA GLY A 89 -11.99 0.03 22.44
C GLY A 89 -10.52 0.30 22.74
N ALA A 90 -9.70 0.55 21.72
CA ALA A 90 -8.38 1.14 21.94
C ALA A 90 -8.06 2.10 20.81
N ALA A 91 -8.54 3.34 20.95
CA ALA A 91 -8.16 4.46 20.10
C ALA A 91 -6.65 4.69 20.22
N SER A 92 -5.90 4.14 19.26
CA SER A 92 -4.46 4.30 19.18
C SER A 92 -4.12 5.76 18.85
N ARG A 93 -3.18 6.35 19.62
CA ARG A 93 -2.60 7.70 19.41
C ARG A 93 -2.02 7.93 18.01
N THR A 94 -1.86 6.87 17.21
CA THR A 94 -1.50 6.87 15.79
C THR A 94 -2.60 7.40 14.86
N SER A 95 -3.85 7.51 15.33
CA SER A 95 -4.98 8.01 14.52
C SER A 95 -4.79 9.45 14.05
N VAL A 96 -4.24 10.34 14.87
CA VAL A 96 -4.15 11.77 14.54
C VAL A 96 -3.11 12.05 13.44
N VAL A 97 -2.00 11.30 13.42
CA VAL A 97 -0.93 11.44 12.40
C VAL A 97 -1.36 10.83 11.07
N ASN A 98 -2.05 9.67 11.09
CA ASN A 98 -2.59 9.07 9.86
C ASN A 98 -3.79 9.83 9.30
N MET A 99 -4.55 10.54 10.15
CA MET A 99 -5.61 11.44 9.68
C MET A 99 -4.99 12.55 8.84
N TRP A 100 -3.96 13.25 9.32
CA TRP A 100 -3.34 14.34 8.56
C TRP A 100 -2.65 13.88 7.27
N MET A 101 -2.03 12.68 7.25
CA MET A 101 -1.46 12.09 6.03
C MET A 101 -2.54 11.61 5.04
N GLY A 102 -3.72 11.23 5.51
CA GLY A 102 -4.85 10.87 4.66
C GLY A 102 -5.40 12.07 3.89
N TRP A 103 -5.49 13.24 4.53
CA TRP A 103 -5.95 14.48 3.87
C TRP A 103 -4.95 14.99 2.83
N THR A 104 -3.64 14.83 3.04
CA THR A 104 -2.65 15.24 2.03
C THR A 104 -2.68 14.34 0.79
N VAL A 105 -2.88 13.04 0.96
CA VAL A 105 -3.04 12.10 -0.16
C VAL A 105 -4.37 12.32 -0.88
N ALA A 106 -5.47 12.52 -0.15
CA ALA A 106 -6.77 12.83 -0.75
C ALA A 106 -6.76 14.16 -1.50
N ALA A 107 -6.09 15.20 -0.97
CA ALA A 107 -5.92 16.47 -1.66
C ALA A 107 -5.02 16.34 -2.90
N ALA A 108 -3.95 15.52 -2.84
CA ALA A 108 -3.09 15.26 -3.99
C ALA A 108 -3.85 14.51 -5.11
N PHE A 109 -4.58 13.45 -4.78
CA PHE A 109 -5.41 12.73 -5.74
C PHE A 109 -6.56 13.59 -6.28
N GLY A 110 -7.21 14.38 -5.42
CA GLY A 110 -8.21 15.36 -5.83
C GLY A 110 -7.64 16.41 -6.79
N GLY A 111 -6.43 16.91 -6.53
CA GLY A 111 -5.71 17.80 -7.42
C GLY A 111 -5.39 17.17 -8.78
N VAL A 112 -4.95 15.91 -8.80
CA VAL A 112 -4.66 15.16 -10.04
C VAL A 112 -5.94 14.84 -10.83
N LEU A 113 -7.04 14.48 -10.16
CA LEU A 113 -8.34 14.23 -10.80
C LEU A 113 -8.97 15.53 -11.34
N LEU A 114 -8.84 16.64 -10.60
CA LEU A 114 -9.28 17.96 -11.04
C LEU A 114 -8.42 18.47 -12.20
N MET A 115 -7.12 18.17 -12.19
CA MET A 115 -6.19 18.40 -13.30
C MET A 115 -6.61 17.59 -14.53
N HIS A 116 -6.98 16.31 -14.37
CA HIS A 116 -7.42 15.46 -15.47
C HIS A 116 -8.73 15.95 -16.11
N HIS A 117 -9.69 16.43 -15.32
CA HIS A 117 -10.93 17.02 -15.84
C HIS A 117 -10.76 18.47 -16.35
N GLY A 118 -9.76 19.21 -15.87
CA GLY A 118 -9.43 20.58 -16.32
C GLY A 118 -8.75 20.66 -17.69
N VAL A 119 -8.26 19.53 -18.22
CA VAL A 119 -7.59 19.40 -19.54
C VAL A 119 -8.49 19.80 -20.72
N HIS A 120 -9.80 19.98 -20.53
CA HIS A 120 -10.71 20.43 -21.57
C HIS A 120 -10.85 21.97 -21.72
N ARG A 121 -10.06 22.80 -21.01
CA ARG A 121 -9.99 24.26 -21.29
C ARG A 121 -8.55 24.80 -21.33
N PRO A 122 -8.15 25.53 -22.40
CA PRO A 122 -6.78 25.97 -22.59
C PRO A 122 -6.47 27.21 -21.75
N LEU A 123 -5.60 27.05 -20.76
CA LEU A 123 -4.77 28.13 -20.20
C LEU A 123 -3.36 27.56 -20.03
N ASP A 124 -2.45 27.99 -20.90
CA ASP A 124 -1.22 27.31 -21.32
C ASP A 124 -0.10 27.11 -20.28
N TYR A 125 -0.30 27.41 -18.98
CA TYR A 125 0.77 27.34 -17.97
C TYR A 125 0.38 26.70 -16.63
N GLY A 126 -0.82 26.10 -16.53
CA GLY A 126 -1.31 25.52 -15.27
C GLY A 126 -0.46 24.38 -14.70
N TRP A 127 0.21 23.60 -15.56
CA TRP A 127 1.02 22.45 -15.15
C TRP A 127 2.37 22.85 -14.52
N LEU A 128 2.95 23.99 -14.92
CA LEU A 128 4.21 24.46 -14.36
C LEU A 128 4.04 25.00 -12.94
N ALA A 129 2.95 25.74 -12.70
CA ALA A 129 2.65 26.28 -11.38
C ALA A 129 2.38 25.17 -10.35
N THR A 130 1.66 24.11 -10.74
CA THR A 130 1.39 22.96 -9.87
C THR A 130 2.65 22.12 -9.63
N GLY A 131 3.46 21.90 -10.66
CA GLY A 131 4.75 21.24 -10.54
C GLY A 131 5.68 21.99 -9.57
N ALA A 132 5.79 23.31 -9.72
CA ALA A 132 6.59 24.15 -8.83
C ALA A 132 6.09 24.11 -7.37
N LEU A 133 4.76 24.16 -7.16
CA LEU A 133 4.17 24.07 -5.83
C LEU A 133 4.44 22.71 -5.16
N ALA A 134 4.30 21.61 -5.91
CA ALA A 134 4.57 20.27 -5.40
C ALA A 134 6.04 20.11 -4.99
N VAL A 135 6.98 20.57 -5.83
CA VAL A 135 8.42 20.55 -5.50
C VAL A 135 8.70 21.41 -4.26
N LEU A 136 8.12 22.60 -4.16
CA LEU A 136 8.28 23.48 -3.00
C LEU A 136 7.82 22.79 -1.70
N LEU A 137 6.66 22.11 -1.73
CA LEU A 137 6.15 21.39 -0.55
C LEU A 137 7.06 20.23 -0.14
N VAL A 138 7.63 19.48 -1.11
CA VAL A 138 8.59 18.41 -0.84
C VAL A 138 9.87 18.97 -0.19
N VAL A 139 10.38 20.09 -0.69
CA VAL A 139 11.57 20.76 -0.11
C VAL A 139 11.30 21.22 1.31
N ILE A 140 10.14 21.83 1.59
CA ILE A 140 9.75 22.26 2.94
C ILE A 140 9.64 21.06 3.89
N ALA A 141 9.04 19.95 3.45
CA ALA A 141 8.91 18.74 4.26
C ALA A 141 10.27 18.11 4.58
N ALA A 142 11.18 18.03 3.60
CA ALA A 142 12.53 17.55 3.78
C ALA A 142 13.33 18.46 4.74
N TYR A 143 13.18 19.78 4.60
CA TYR A 143 13.83 20.74 5.50
C TYR A 143 13.33 20.59 6.95
N ALA A 144 12.02 20.47 7.14
CA ALA A 144 11.43 20.28 8.46
C ALA A 144 11.85 18.96 9.12
N SER A 145 12.02 17.87 8.35
CA SER A 145 12.47 16.58 8.89
C SER A 145 13.92 16.63 9.37
N ILE A 146 14.80 17.29 8.61
CA ILE A 146 16.20 17.52 8.97
C ILE A 146 16.32 18.43 10.20
N GLN A 147 15.47 19.45 10.30
CA GLN A 147 15.46 20.32 11.49
C GLN A 147 15.05 19.54 12.75
N ARG A 148 14.05 18.65 12.65
CA ARG A 148 13.63 17.82 13.79
C ARG A 148 14.74 16.87 14.26
N SER A 149 15.52 16.27 13.34
CA SER A 149 16.63 15.40 13.71
C SER A 149 17.79 16.16 14.36
N ARG A 150 18.04 17.41 13.94
CA ARG A 150 19.05 18.28 14.58
C ARG A 150 18.65 18.68 16.00
N VAL A 151 17.38 19.04 16.21
CA VAL A 151 16.87 19.42 17.53
C VAL A 151 16.91 18.24 18.51
N SER A 152 16.55 17.03 18.06
CA SER A 152 16.65 15.83 18.92
C SER A 152 18.09 15.49 19.29
N ALA A 153 19.03 15.63 18.34
CA ALA A 153 20.45 15.43 18.60
C ALA A 153 21.02 16.45 19.62
N LEU A 154 20.61 17.73 19.52
CA LEU A 154 21.01 18.77 20.48
C LEU A 154 20.44 18.50 21.88
N ARG A 155 19.17 18.11 21.99
CA ARG A 155 18.58 17.70 23.27
C ARG A 155 19.30 16.52 23.89
N ALA A 156 19.64 15.50 23.10
CA ALA A 156 20.39 14.35 23.60
C ALA A 156 21.75 14.74 24.17
N ARG A 157 22.45 15.69 23.53
CA ARG A 157 23.73 16.23 24.03
C ARG A 157 23.59 17.03 25.32
N LEU A 158 22.53 17.85 25.43
CA LEU A 158 22.26 18.60 26.66
C LEU A 158 22.01 17.64 27.84
N MET A 159 21.18 16.61 27.65
CA MET A 159 20.92 15.61 28.70
C MET A 159 22.19 14.84 29.11
N ALA A 160 23.10 14.58 28.18
CA ALA A 160 24.38 13.95 28.48
C ALA A 160 25.28 14.83 29.34
N LEU A 161 25.35 16.14 29.05
CA LEU A 161 26.13 17.10 29.83
C LEU A 161 25.52 17.34 31.22
N GLU A 162 24.20 17.44 31.32
CA GLU A 162 23.51 17.54 32.62
C GLU A 162 23.80 16.31 33.48
N GLY A 163 23.77 15.10 32.90
CA GLY A 163 24.15 13.88 33.60
C GLY A 163 25.61 13.86 34.08
N GLU A 164 26.54 14.36 33.27
CA GLU A 164 27.96 14.44 33.62
C GLU A 164 28.22 15.44 34.75
N THR A 165 27.50 16.56 34.79
CA THR A 165 27.59 17.53 35.91
C THR A 165 27.05 16.95 37.22
N VAL A 166 25.94 16.21 37.19
CA VAL A 166 25.36 15.57 38.39
C VAL A 166 26.29 14.51 38.97
N VAL A 167 26.97 13.72 38.13
CA VAL A 167 27.95 12.71 38.58
C VAL A 167 29.20 13.35 39.16
N ARG A 168 29.64 14.50 38.63
CA ARG A 168 30.85 15.20 39.10
C ARG A 168 30.67 15.88 40.46
N ASP A 169 29.45 16.24 40.82
CA ASP A 169 29.10 16.87 42.09
C ASP A 169 28.80 15.85 43.22
N GLU A 170 28.92 14.54 42.97
CA GLU A 170 28.85 13.53 44.03
C GLU A 170 30.13 13.61 44.88
N PRO A 171 30.06 14.08 46.14
CA PRO A 171 31.25 14.35 46.93
C PRO A 171 31.98 13.04 47.24
N LEU A 172 33.31 13.05 47.04
CA LEU A 172 34.26 12.03 47.52
C LEU A 172 34.17 11.93 49.05
N GLY A 173 33.12 11.24 49.52
CA GLY A 173 32.81 11.00 50.92
C GLY A 173 33.16 9.58 51.28
N ARG A 174 34.46 9.31 51.49
CA ARG A 174 34.98 8.45 52.57
C ARG A 174 36.50 8.56 52.66
#